data_AF-A0A1G8LML8-F1
#
_entry.id   AF-A0A1G8LML8-F1
#
_cell.length_a   1.000
_cell.length_b   1.000
_cell.length_c   1.000
_cell.angle_alpha   90.00
_cell.angle_beta   90.00
_cell.angle_gamma   90.00
#
_symmetry.space_group_name_H-M   'P 1'
#
loop_
_entity.id
_entity.type
_entity.pdbx_description
1 polymer ?
#
loop_
_entity_poly.entity_id
_entity_poly.type
_entity_poly.pdbx_seq_one_letter_code
_entity_poly.pdbx_strand_id
1 'polypeptide(L)'
;MTTNPTPQAAPKAPPKPDLDVLERLVWVMADYPTVNADMLRRLEIEEGMKFRETSQGRTYAKAGRLEVGARGSRDLAATNWGNAARRLLRQEGRAV
;
A
#
# COMPACT_ATOMS: atom_id res chain seq x y z
N MET A 1 2.29 2.86 54.24
CA MET A 1 2.80 2.22 53.01
C MET A 1 1.84 2.59 51.89
N THR A 2 2.20 3.57 51.06
CA THR A 2 1.35 4.12 49.99
C THR A 2 1.75 3.44 48.69
N THR A 3 0.87 2.60 48.13
CA THR A 3 1.12 1.91 46.86
C THR A 3 0.76 2.84 45.70
N ASN A 4 1.76 3.22 44.91
CA ASN A 4 1.57 3.94 43.65
C ASN A 4 0.82 3.08 42.63
N PRO A 5 -0.19 3.62 41.90
CA PRO A 5 -0.81 2.91 40.79
C PRO A 5 0.10 2.94 39.55
N THR A 6 0.42 1.76 39.02
CA THR A 6 1.17 1.55 37.77
C THR A 6 0.40 2.11 36.58
N PRO A 7 1.01 2.93 35.69
CA PRO A 7 0.34 3.39 34.48
C PRO A 7 0.08 2.19 33.54
N GLN A 8 -1.19 1.92 33.24
CA GLN A 8 -1.56 0.96 32.21
C GLN A 8 -1.06 1.48 30.85
N ALA A 9 -0.16 0.72 30.22
CA ALA A 9 0.31 1.00 28.87
C ALA A 9 -0.87 0.97 27.90
N ALA A 10 -1.14 2.09 27.24
CA ALA A 10 -2.18 2.20 26.23
C ALA A 10 -1.94 1.14 25.12
N PRO A 11 -3.00 0.51 24.59
CA PRO A 11 -2.88 -0.47 23.52
C PRO A 11 -2.22 0.18 22.31
N LYS A 12 -1.08 -0.39 21.88
CA LYS A 12 -0.33 0.02 20.68
C LYS A 12 -1.30 0.07 19.51
N ALA A 13 -1.60 1.27 19.01
CA ALA A 13 -2.38 1.44 17.79
C ALA A 13 -1.75 0.57 16.68
N PRO A 14 -2.55 -0.11 15.83
CA PRO A 14 -2.01 -0.85 14.70
C PRO A 14 -1.08 0.10 13.94
N PRO A 15 0.17 -0.30 13.65
CA PRO A 15 1.10 0.66 13.10
C PRO A 15 0.55 1.18 11.77
N LYS A 16 0.56 2.50 11.61
CA LYS A 16 -0.05 3.14 10.45
C LYS A 16 0.56 2.58 9.16
N PRO A 17 -0.20 2.48 8.07
CA PRO A 17 0.39 2.32 6.74
C PRO A 17 1.48 3.37 6.59
N ASP A 18 2.62 2.95 6.05
CA ASP A 18 3.75 3.85 5.86
C ASP A 18 3.37 4.86 4.76
N LEU A 19 2.80 5.99 5.17
CA LEU A 19 2.17 6.95 4.27
C LEU A 19 3.20 7.50 3.27
N ASP A 20 4.44 7.67 3.71
CA ASP A 20 5.54 8.14 2.85
C ASP A 20 5.86 7.10 1.76
N VAL A 21 5.75 5.80 2.05
CA VAL A 21 5.90 4.72 1.05
C VAL A 21 4.74 4.74 0.07
N LEU A 22 3.50 4.91 0.56
CA LEU A 22 2.33 5.02 -0.32
C LEU A 22 2.44 6.23 -1.24
N GLU A 23 2.83 7.38 -0.71
CA GLU A 23 3.02 8.63 -1.47
C GLU A 23 4.09 8.45 -2.54
N ARG A 24 5.28 7.93 -2.17
CA ARG A 24 6.36 7.64 -3.12
C ARG A 24 5.91 6.72 -4.25
N LEU A 25 5.22 5.63 -3.93
CA LEU A 25 4.73 4.67 -4.93
C LEU A 25 3.67 5.29 -5.85
N VAL A 26 2.77 6.13 -5.32
CA VAL A 26 1.79 6.84 -6.13
C VAL A 26 2.47 7.79 -7.11
N TRP A 27 3.53 8.50 -6.68
CA TRP A 27 4.34 9.34 -7.56
C TRP A 27 5.06 8.51 -8.63
N VAL A 28 5.70 7.40 -8.25
CA VAL A 28 6.33 6.48 -9.22
C VAL A 28 5.31 6.01 -10.24
N MET A 29 4.08 5.68 -9.85
CA MET A 29 3.03 5.29 -10.79
C MET A 29 2.54 6.45 -11.67
N ALA A 30 2.61 7.70 -11.20
CA ALA A 30 2.21 8.88 -11.97
C ALA A 30 3.23 9.24 -13.06
N ASP A 31 4.50 8.87 -12.90
CA ASP A 31 5.54 9.04 -13.93
C ASP A 31 5.28 8.18 -15.17
N TYR A 32 4.42 7.16 -15.07
CA TYR A 32 4.05 6.30 -16.18
C TYR A 32 2.66 6.70 -16.72
N PRO A 33 2.52 6.94 -18.03
CA PRO A 33 1.24 7.33 -18.62
C PRO A 33 0.20 6.20 -18.58
N THR A 34 0.66 4.95 -18.54
CA THR A 34 -0.17 3.76 -18.45
C THR A 34 0.55 2.69 -17.63
N VAL A 35 -0.22 1.77 -17.04
CA VAL A 35 0.35 0.60 -16.38
C VAL A 35 0.91 -0.33 -17.44
N ASN A 36 2.22 -0.52 -17.43
CA ASN A 36 2.95 -1.39 -18.34
C ASN A 36 3.93 -2.30 -17.59
N ALA A 37 4.55 -3.22 -18.33
CA ALA A 37 5.49 -4.18 -17.75
C ALA A 37 6.68 -3.52 -17.05
N ASP A 38 7.16 -2.38 -17.56
CA ASP A 38 8.28 -1.65 -16.97
C ASP A 38 7.91 -1.01 -15.63
N MET A 39 6.73 -0.39 -15.54
CA MET A 39 6.18 0.15 -14.29
C MET A 39 5.99 -0.97 -13.27
N LEU A 40 5.38 -2.09 -13.66
CA LEU A 40 5.18 -3.24 -12.77
C LEU A 40 6.51 -3.80 -12.27
N ARG A 41 7.49 -3.93 -13.16
CA ARG A 41 8.85 -4.38 -12.83
C ARG A 41 9.52 -3.43 -11.85
N ARG A 42 9.42 -2.12 -12.07
CA ARG A 42 9.96 -1.10 -11.16
C ARG A 42 9.31 -1.17 -9.78
N LEU A 43 7.98 -1.25 -9.74
CA LEU A 43 7.23 -1.41 -8.50
C LEU A 43 7.68 -2.66 -7.73
N GLU A 44 7.90 -3.78 -8.43
CA GLU A 44 8.25 -5.05 -7.79
C GLU A 44 9.72 -5.14 -7.34
N ILE A 45 10.65 -4.65 -8.17
CA ILE A 45 12.10 -4.77 -7.94
C ILE A 45 12.64 -3.60 -7.12
N GLU A 46 12.31 -2.37 -7.49
CA GLU A 46 12.87 -1.16 -6.85
C GLU A 46 12.10 -0.78 -5.60
N GLU A 47 10.76 -0.81 -5.68
CA GLU A 47 9.89 -0.31 -4.60
C GLU A 47 9.33 -1.44 -3.72
N GLY A 48 9.65 -2.69 -4.03
CA GLY A 48 9.34 -3.86 -3.19
C GLY A 48 7.86 -4.29 -3.18
N MET A 49 7.05 -3.80 -4.12
CA MET A 49 5.67 -4.22 -4.30
C MET A 49 5.61 -5.73 -4.62
N LYS A 50 4.69 -6.46 -3.98
CA LYS A 50 4.52 -7.90 -4.21
C LYS A 50 3.23 -8.15 -4.95
N PHE A 51 3.34 -8.86 -6.08
CA PHE A 51 2.21 -9.37 -6.81
C PHE A 51 2.02 -10.86 -6.48
N ARG A 52 0.81 -11.23 -6.06
CA ARG A 52 0.43 -12.62 -5.82
C ARG A 52 -0.79 -12.96 -6.66
N GLU A 53 -0.60 -13.87 -7.61
CA GLU A 53 -1.69 -14.49 -8.35
C GLU A 53 -2.20 -15.71 -7.60
N THR A 54 -3.52 -15.87 -7.57
CA THR A 54 -4.18 -17.05 -6.99
C THR A 54 -4.72 -17.94 -8.11
N SER A 55 -4.89 -19.23 -7.81
CA SER A 55 -5.48 -20.22 -8.72
C SER A 55 -6.91 -19.88 -9.18
N GLN A 56 -7.57 -18.93 -8.52
CA GLN A 56 -8.90 -18.43 -8.87
C GLN A 56 -8.88 -17.23 -9.84
N GLY A 57 -7.72 -16.88 -10.42
CA GLY A 57 -7.57 -15.76 -11.34
C GLY A 57 -7.69 -14.39 -10.67
N ARG A 58 -7.34 -14.30 -9.38
CA ARG A 58 -7.20 -13.03 -8.66
C ARG A 58 -5.75 -12.68 -8.49
N THR A 59 -5.43 -11.41 -8.69
CA THR A 59 -4.09 -10.86 -8.46
C THR A 59 -4.15 -9.87 -7.33
N TYR A 60 -3.28 -10.05 -6.34
CA TYR A 60 -3.12 -9.17 -5.20
C TYR A 60 -1.85 -8.36 -5.36
N ALA A 61 -1.95 -7.04 -5.28
CA ALA A 61 -0.82 -6.13 -5.21
C ALA A 61 -0.66 -5.65 -3.77
N LYS A 62 0.54 -5.80 -3.22
CA LYS A 62 0.87 -5.43 -1.85
C LYS A 62 2.09 -4.53 -1.80
N ALA A 63 1.96 -3.36 -1.19
CA ALA A 63 3.11 -2.55 -0.83
C ALA A 63 2.87 -1.82 0.50
N GLY A 64 3.90 -1.78 1.34
CA GLY A 64 3.77 -1.39 2.73
C GLY A 64 2.72 -2.24 3.45
N ARG A 65 1.68 -1.58 3.98
CA ARG A 65 0.54 -2.23 4.64
C ARG A 65 -0.73 -2.28 3.79
N LEU A 66 -0.69 -1.75 2.58
CA LEU A 66 -1.82 -1.74 1.68
C LEU A 66 -1.75 -2.95 0.76
N GLU A 67 -2.77 -3.79 0.81
CA GLU A 67 -2.95 -4.97 -0.04
C GLU A 67 -4.29 -4.85 -0.76
N VAL A 68 -4.28 -4.90 -2.09
CA VAL A 68 -5.48 -4.76 -2.92
C VAL A 68 -5.53 -5.90 -3.92
N GLY A 69 -6.66 -6.59 -3.94
CA GLY A 69 -6.96 -7.64 -4.91
C GLY A 69 -7.75 -7.11 -6.10
N ALA A 70 -7.42 -7.60 -7.29
CA ALA A 70 -8.22 -7.45 -8.49
C ALA A 70 -8.48 -8.81 -9.13
N ARG A 71 -9.61 -8.95 -9.83
CA ARG A 71 -9.88 -10.13 -10.67
C ARG A 71 -9.30 -9.84 -12.05
N GLY A 72 -8.24 -10.56 -12.44
CA GLY A 72 -7.51 -10.27 -13.69
C GLY A 72 -6.01 -10.07 -13.48
N SER A 73 -5.37 -9.32 -14.39
CA SER A 73 -3.92 -9.17 -14.47
C SER A 73 -3.31 -8.29 -13.38
N ARG A 74 -1.97 -8.31 -13.29
CA ARG A 74 -1.17 -7.45 -12.42
C ARG A 74 -1.42 -5.96 -12.69
N ASP A 75 -1.70 -5.59 -13.93
CA ASP A 75 -1.94 -4.20 -14.32
C ASP A 75 -3.17 -3.63 -13.61
N LEU A 76 -4.25 -4.43 -13.57
CA LEU A 76 -5.49 -4.06 -12.90
C LEU A 76 -5.29 -4.03 -11.38
N ALA A 77 -4.54 -4.98 -10.83
CA ALA A 77 -4.21 -5.00 -9.40
C ALA A 77 -3.38 -3.76 -9.00
N ALA A 78 -2.39 -3.37 -9.79
CA ALA A 78 -1.58 -2.17 -9.57
C ALA A 78 -2.43 -0.90 -9.68
N THR A 79 -3.29 -0.79 -10.71
CA THR A 79 -4.22 0.35 -10.87
C THR A 79 -5.15 0.49 -9.66
N ASN A 80 -5.76 -0.61 -9.23
CA ASN A 80 -6.64 -0.62 -8.06
C ASN A 80 -5.89 -0.27 -6.78
N TRP A 81 -4.66 -0.76 -6.63
CA TRP A 81 -3.79 -0.41 -5.52
C TRP A 81 -3.46 1.09 -5.50
N GLY A 82 -3.08 1.68 -6.63
CA GLY A 82 -2.77 3.11 -6.73
C GLY A 82 -3.98 3.99 -6.40
N ASN A 83 -5.18 3.59 -6.84
CA ASN A 83 -6.41 4.28 -6.49
C ASN A 83 -6.73 4.19 -4.98
N ALA A 84 -6.50 3.03 -4.37
CA ALA A 84 -6.67 2.84 -2.93
C ALA A 84 -5.63 3.66 -2.13
N ALA A 85 -4.37 3.69 -2.59
CA ALA A 85 -3.31 4.48 -1.97
C ALA A 85 -3.63 5.97 -2.00
N ARG A 86 -4.01 6.52 -3.16
CA ARG A 86 -4.46 7.93 -3.29
C ARG A 86 -5.64 8.26 -2.40
N ARG A 87 -6.58 7.32 -2.21
CA ARG A 87 -7.73 7.53 -1.32
C ARG A 87 -7.30 7.59 0.14
N LEU A 88 -6.42 6.70 0.57
CA LEU A 88 -5.87 6.70 1.93
C LEU A 88 -5.06 7.97 2.21
N LEU A 89 -4.21 8.37 1.28
CA LEU A 89 -3.40 9.58 1.40
C LEU A 89 -4.28 10.83 1.53
N ARG A 90 -5.35 10.93 0.72
CA ARG A 90 -6.33 12.02 0.83
C ARG A 90 -7.09 12.00 2.17
N GLN A 91 -7.41 10.83 2.73
CA GLN A 91 -8.04 10.72 4.05
C GLN A 91 -7.12 11.21 5.18
N GLU A 92 -5.81 11.04 5.01
CA GLU A 92 -4.78 11.50 5.95
C GLU A 92 -4.32 12.95 5.67
N GLY A 93 -4.96 13.66 4.73
CA GLY A 93 -4.66 15.05 4.40
C GLY A 93 -3.43 15.27 3.53
N ARG A 94 -2.91 14.23 2.87
CA ARG A 94 -1.77 14.30 1.94
C ARG A 94 -2.27 14.53 0.51
N ALA A 95 -1.67 15.51 -0.18
CA ALA A 95 -1.99 15.82 -1.57
C ALA A 95 -1.11 14.98 -2.51
N VAL A 96 -1.74 14.04 -3.23
CA VAL A 96 -1.11 13.10 -4.19
C VAL A 96 -1.99 12.84 -5.40
#